data_AF-A0A3A4X7S4-F1
#
_entry.id   AF-A0A3A4X7S4-F1
#
_cell.length_a   1.000
_cell.length_b   1.000
_cell.length_c   1.000
_cell.angle_alpha   90.00
_cell.angle_beta   90.00
_cell.angle_gamma   90.00
#
_symmetry.space_group_name_H-M   'P 1'
#
loop_
_entity.id
_entity.type
_entity.pdbx_description
1 polymer ?
#
loop_
_entity_poly.entity_id
_entity_poly.type
_entity_poly.pdbx_seq_one_letter_code
_entity_poly.pdbx_strand_id
1 'polypeptide(L)'
;MDGLQDLRARARILVRIERLAAGNPGDVKPVGEGVSEMRIDYGPGYRVYFKKIGQKVVILLAGGDKNTQSKDIKTALRLSRNL
;
A
#
# COMPACT_ATOMS: atom_id res chain seq x y z
N MET A 1 1.93 -18.92 10.05
CA MET A 1 0.79 -18.09 9.64
C MET A 1 -0.16 -19.01 8.88
N ASP A 2 -1.39 -19.16 9.36
CA ASP A 2 -2.37 -20.07 8.75
C ASP A 2 -2.67 -19.60 7.32
N GLY A 3 -2.34 -20.42 6.33
CA GLY A 3 -2.40 -20.03 4.91
C GLY A 3 -3.75 -19.49 4.44
N LEU A 4 -4.86 -19.85 5.11
CA LEU A 4 -6.20 -19.30 4.85
C LEU A 4 -6.34 -17.82 5.23
N GLN A 5 -5.71 -17.37 6.32
CA GLN A 5 -5.71 -15.95 6.72
C GLN A 5 -4.90 -15.11 5.73
N ASP A 6 -3.75 -15.64 5.29
CA ASP A 6 -2.89 -14.98 4.30
C ASP A 6 -3.58 -14.84 2.94
N LEU A 7 -4.34 -15.86 2.50
CA LEU A 7 -5.13 -15.79 1.27
C LEU A 7 -6.19 -14.70 1.33
N ARG A 8 -6.93 -14.58 2.45
CA ARG A 8 -7.94 -13.53 2.63
C ARG A 8 -7.32 -12.14 2.67
N ALA A 9 -6.17 -11.99 3.31
CA ALA A 9 -5.42 -10.74 3.35
C ALA A 9 -4.98 -10.32 1.94
N ARG A 10 -4.37 -11.23 1.17
CA ARG A 10 -3.94 -10.98 -0.22
C ARG A 10 -5.11 -10.58 -1.12
N ALA A 11 -6.24 -11.28 -1.04
CA ALA A 11 -7.42 -10.94 -1.82
C ALA A 11 -7.94 -9.53 -1.52
N ARG A 12 -7.96 -9.13 -0.24
CA ARG A 12 -8.37 -7.77 0.16
C ARG A 12 -7.41 -6.70 -0.33
N ILE A 13 -6.10 -6.96 -0.28
CA ILE A 13 -5.08 -6.04 -0.82
C ILE A 13 -5.28 -5.87 -2.32
N LEU A 14 -5.47 -6.97 -3.06
CA LEU A 14 -5.67 -6.94 -4.51
C LEU A 14 -6.91 -6.12 -4.89
N VAL A 15 -8.06 -6.40 -4.28
CA VAL A 15 -9.31 -5.64 -4.51
C VAL A 15 -9.10 -4.16 -4.22
N ARG A 16 -8.32 -3.79 -3.20
CA ARG A 16 -8.07 -2.38 -2.91
C ARG A 16 -7.15 -1.72 -3.95
N ILE A 17 -6.16 -2.44 -4.47
CA ILE A 17 -5.30 -1.95 -5.57
C ILE A 17 -6.14 -1.73 -6.84
N GLU A 18 -7.05 -2.64 -7.17
CA GLU A 18 -7.96 -2.47 -8.32
C GLU A 18 -8.85 -1.22 -8.16
N ARG A 19 -9.41 -1.00 -6.96
CA ARG A 19 -10.19 0.22 -6.67
C ARG A 19 -9.34 1.49 -6.76
N LEU A 20 -8.09 1.45 -6.31
CA LEU A 20 -7.14 2.55 -6.46
C LEU A 20 -6.91 2.88 -7.94
N ALA A 21 -6.71 1.86 -8.79
CA ALA A 21 -6.57 2.03 -10.23
C ALA A 21 -7.85 2.63 -10.87
N ALA A 22 -9.02 2.26 -10.37
CA ALA A 22 -10.31 2.82 -10.78
C ALA A 22 -10.63 4.20 -10.16
N GLY A 23 -9.70 4.82 -9.43
CA GLY A 23 -9.90 6.16 -8.86
C GLY A 23 -10.63 6.20 -7.51
N ASN A 24 -10.87 5.05 -6.87
CA ASN A 24 -11.49 4.94 -5.55
C ASN A 24 -10.53 4.35 -4.51
N PRO A 25 -9.53 5.13 -4.02
CA PRO A 25 -8.47 4.61 -3.17
C PRO A 25 -8.89 4.29 -1.73
N GLY A 26 -10.02 4.84 -1.27
CA GLY A 26 -10.44 4.79 0.12
C GLY A 26 -9.49 5.58 1.03
N ASP A 27 -9.14 5.00 2.18
CA ASP A 27 -8.27 5.66 3.17
C ASP A 27 -6.80 5.71 2.71
N VAL A 28 -6.36 6.92 2.31
CA VAL A 28 -5.01 7.22 1.86
C VAL A 28 -4.44 8.42 2.60
N LYS A 29 -3.14 8.35 2.93
CA LYS A 29 -2.37 9.44 3.54
C LYS A 29 -1.07 9.70 2.78
N PRO A 30 -0.70 10.96 2.51
CA PRO A 30 0.63 11.26 1.99
C PRO A 30 1.69 10.94 3.05
N VAL A 31 2.83 10.40 2.62
CA VAL A 31 3.96 10.09 3.51
C VAL A 31 5.28 10.74 3.08
N GLY A 32 5.24 11.58 2.05
CA GLY A 32 6.38 12.35 1.54
C GLY A 32 6.80 11.96 0.12
N GLU A 33 7.52 12.85 -0.58
CA GLU A 33 8.13 12.59 -1.90
C GLU A 33 7.16 12.08 -2.98
N GLY A 34 5.89 12.50 -2.90
CA GLY A 34 4.81 12.04 -3.78
C GLY A 34 4.33 10.61 -3.51
N VAL A 35 4.83 9.96 -2.45
CA VAL A 35 4.39 8.66 -1.97
C VAL A 35 3.17 8.81 -1.08
N SER A 36 2.23 7.89 -1.26
CA SER A 36 1.02 7.74 -0.48
C SER A 36 0.94 6.35 0.14
N GLU A 37 0.47 6.29 1.38
CA GLU A 37 0.12 5.07 2.09
C GLU A 37 -1.40 4.86 1.99
N MET A 38 -1.81 3.68 1.53
CA MET A 38 -3.18 3.21 1.55
C MET A 38 -3.38 2.26 2.73
N ARG A 39 -4.35 2.58 3.58
CA ARG A 39 -4.63 1.84 4.82
C ARG A 39 -5.79 0.88 4.61
N ILE A 40 -5.57 -0.39 4.98
CA ILE A 40 -6.54 -1.46 4.89
C ILE A 40 -6.74 -2.01 6.31
N ASP A 41 -7.88 -1.67 6.90
CA ASP A 41 -8.23 -2.12 8.24
C ASP A 41 -8.73 -3.58 8.21
N TYR A 42 -7.77 -4.50 8.24
CA TYR A 42 -8.00 -5.94 8.29
C TYR A 42 -6.78 -6.63 8.90
N GLY A 43 -7.02 -7.58 9.81
CA GLY A 43 -5.96 -8.30 10.52
C GLY A 43 -5.01 -7.33 11.24
N PRO A 44 -3.69 -7.38 10.99
CA PRO A 44 -2.71 -6.49 11.63
C PRO A 44 -2.78 -5.02 11.15
N GLY A 45 -3.69 -4.70 10.22
CA GLY A 45 -3.83 -3.38 9.64
C GLY A 45 -2.84 -3.17 8.50
N TYR A 46 -3.09 -3.82 7.36
CA TYR A 46 -2.22 -3.77 6.20
C TYR A 46 -2.07 -2.37 5.59
N ARG A 47 -0.94 -2.16 4.93
CA ARG A 47 -0.52 -0.94 4.25
C ARG A 47 0.01 -1.25 2.85
N VAL A 48 -0.36 -0.41 1.90
CA VAL A 48 0.18 -0.42 0.54
C VAL A 48 0.75 0.96 0.26
N TYR A 49 2.00 1.02 -0.17
CA TYR A 49 2.68 2.27 -0.49
C TYR A 49 2.79 2.41 -2.00
N PHE A 50 2.41 3.57 -2.53
CA PHE A 50 2.37 3.80 -3.96
C PHE A 50 2.69 5.26 -4.30
N LYS A 51 3.10 5.49 -5.55
CA LYS A 51 3.31 6.82 -6.13
C LYS A 51 2.47 6.96 -7.40
N LYS A 52 1.81 8.10 -7.57
CA LYS A 52 1.10 8.43 -8.82
C LYS A 52 2.03 9.25 -9.71
N ILE A 53 2.19 8.82 -10.97
CA ILE A 53 3.02 9.49 -11.98
C ILE A 53 2.14 9.67 -13.22
N GLY A 54 1.64 10.89 -13.41
CA GLY A 54 0.57 11.15 -14.38
C GLY A 54 -0.65 10.29 -14.08
N GLN A 55 -1.06 9.49 -15.06
CA GLN A 55 -2.19 8.55 -14.94
C GLN A 55 -1.78 7.17 -14.40
N LYS A 56 -0.49 6.91 -14.19
CA LYS A 56 0.00 5.61 -13.71
C LYS A 56 0.09 5.58 -12.19
N VAL A 57 -0.28 4.44 -11.62
CA VAL A 57 -0.05 4.12 -10.20
C VAL A 57 1.08 3.11 -10.14
N VAL A 58 2.17 3.46 -9.45
CA VAL A 58 3.29 2.55 -9.18
C VAL A 58 3.20 2.07 -7.74
N ILE A 59 3.01 0.77 -7.54
CA ILE A 59 3.04 0.15 -6.22
C ILE A 59 4.50 -0.08 -5.82
N LEU A 60 4.90 0.48 -4.68
CA LEU A 60 6.26 0.40 -4.16
C LEU A 60 6.40 -0.77 -3.18
N LEU A 61 5.39 -0.96 -2.33
CA LEU A 61 5.29 -2.03 -1.34
C LEU A 61 3.82 -2.40 -1.15
N ALA A 62 3.52 -3.71 -1.13
CA ALA A 62 2.19 -4.22 -0.85
C ALA A 62 2.27 -5.31 0.22
N GLY A 63 1.75 -5.04 1.42
CA GLY A 63 1.72 -6.02 2.51
C GLY A 63 2.54 -5.66 3.75
N GLY A 64 2.96 -4.40 3.90
CA GLY A 64 3.35 -3.89 5.22
C GLY A 64 2.15 -3.86 6.17
N ASP A 65 2.38 -3.74 7.47
CA ASP A 65 1.32 -3.57 8.44
C ASP A 65 1.62 -2.44 9.43
N LYS A 66 0.75 -2.24 10.41
CA LYS A 66 0.91 -1.16 11.39
C LYS A 66 2.23 -1.27 12.18
N ASN A 67 2.75 -2.47 12.42
CA ASN A 67 3.95 -2.69 13.20
C ASN A 67 5.23 -2.36 12.41
N THR A 68 5.19 -2.53 11.09
CA THR A 68 6.33 -2.24 10.19
C THR A 68 6.26 -0.87 9.52
N GLN A 69 5.17 -0.13 9.72
CA GLN A 69 4.85 1.14 9.06
C GLN A 69 6.04 2.10 8.91
N SER A 70 6.74 2.40 10.01
CA SER A 70 7.87 3.35 9.99
C SER A 70 9.03 2.89 9.10
N LYS A 71 9.29 1.58 9.05
CA LYS A 71 10.32 0.98 8.18
C LYS A 71 9.87 0.97 6.73
N ASP A 72 8.60 0.69 6.50
CA ASP A 72 8.02 0.61 5.15
C ASP A 72 7.93 1.99 4.50
N ILE A 73 7.58 3.05 5.27
CA ILE A 73 7.63 4.44 4.79
C ILE A 73 9.04 4.79 4.31
N LYS A 74 10.07 4.54 5.14
CA LYS A 74 11.47 4.83 4.75
C LYS A 74 11.87 4.08 3.48
N THR A 75 11.45 2.83 3.36
CA THR A 75 11.73 1.98 2.20
C THR A 75 11.02 2.50 0.95
N ALA A 76 9.73 2.84 1.06
CA ALA A 76 8.93 3.37 -0.04
C ALA A 76 9.47 4.71 -0.55
N LEU A 77 9.83 5.64 0.35
CA LEU A 77 10.46 6.90 -0.04
C LEU A 77 11.76 6.65 -0.82
N ARG A 78 12.62 5.75 -0.33
CA ARG A 78 13.86 5.37 -1.03
C ARG A 78 13.60 4.79 -2.42
N LEU A 79 12.62 3.89 -2.56
CA LEU A 79 12.24 3.31 -3.86
C LEU A 79 11.69 4.38 -4.82
N SER A 80 10.94 5.35 -4.30
CA SER A 80 10.26 6.37 -5.10
C SER A 80 11.18 7.39 -5.78
N ARG A 81 12.43 7.52 -5.32
CA ARG A 81 13.45 8.41 -5.88
C ARG A 81 14.02 7.92 -7.20
N ASN A 82 13.84 6.62 -7.50
CA ASN A 82 14.30 5.99 -8.74
C ASN A 82 13.18 5.86 -9.78
N LEU A 83 12.08 6.59 -9.60
CA LEU A 83 10.90 6.59 -10.47
C LEU A 83 10.68 7.93 -11.15
#